data_AF-A0A7Y8SZJ1-F1
#
_entry.id   AF-A0A7Y8SZJ1-F1
#
_cell.length_a   1.000
_cell.length_b   1.000
_cell.length_c   1.000
_cell.angle_alpha   90.00
_cell.angle_beta   90.00
_cell.angle_gamma   90.00
#
_symmetry.space_group_name_H-M   'P 1'
#
loop_
_entity.id
_entity.type
_entity.pdbx_description
1 polymer ?
#
loop_
_entity_poly.entity_id
_entity_poly.type
_entity_poly.pdbx_seq_one_letter_code
_entity_poly.pdbx_strand_id
1 'polypeptide(L)'
;MLKTSLFAASAVAAVILSAPDAQARSGDYPQGSYLEECRNVQVDPFWVQDPQVYAECPDNRGRWRSTALNYRGCRGDIVNDNGRLACRSGYDRPDWDDDDDHGRRGYRLPRGSWREYCVDGDVDGSVFSARCPDRYGRYRTESIDLRQCHGGPVGYARGDLFCEEGGPSYPRPPQRRGSITLYDYYDYRGSNVRIEGDRPNLDGLFNDRADSVQITGGVWQLCTDSHYRGSCVTIDGSQNLPSKVRGRVSSVRRLD
;
A
#
# COMPACT_ATOMS: atom_id res chain seq x y z
N MET A 1 -33.64 55.80 46.14
CA MET A 1 -33.46 55.38 44.74
C MET A 1 -32.33 54.36 44.69
N LEU A 2 -32.65 53.07 44.54
CA LEU A 2 -31.64 52.03 44.33
C LEU A 2 -32.08 51.20 43.12
N LYS A 3 -31.23 51.20 42.09
CA LYS A 3 -31.50 50.68 40.75
C LYS A 3 -31.47 49.15 40.75
N THR A 4 -32.41 48.58 40.01
CA THR A 4 -32.45 47.22 39.48
C THR A 4 -31.21 46.88 38.66
N SER A 5 -30.78 45.61 38.71
CA SER A 5 -30.49 44.77 37.52
C SER A 5 -30.10 43.35 37.94
N LEU A 6 -30.98 42.39 37.63
CA LEU A 6 -30.62 40.97 37.52
C LEU A 6 -29.79 40.78 36.25
N PHE A 7 -28.68 40.06 36.33
CA PHE A 7 -28.03 39.47 35.16
C PHE A 7 -28.22 37.95 35.23
N ALA A 8 -29.08 37.43 34.35
CA ALA A 8 -29.20 36.01 34.10
C ALA A 8 -28.01 35.56 33.24
N ALA A 9 -27.13 34.73 33.80
CA ALA A 9 -26.07 34.08 33.03
C ALA A 9 -26.65 32.84 32.34
N SER A 10 -26.95 32.96 31.04
CA SER A 10 -27.31 31.81 30.21
C SER A 10 -26.03 31.17 29.68
N ALA A 11 -25.65 30.01 30.23
CA ALA A 11 -24.53 29.23 29.74
C ALA A 11 -24.98 28.44 28.50
N VAL A 12 -24.62 28.93 27.31
CA VAL A 12 -24.75 28.16 26.07
C VAL A 12 -23.59 27.18 26.02
N ALA A 13 -23.84 25.90 26.29
CA ALA A 13 -22.88 24.84 26.05
C ALA A 13 -22.69 24.69 24.53
N ALA A 14 -21.55 25.14 24.02
CA ALA A 14 -21.15 24.89 22.64
C ALA A 14 -20.84 23.39 22.48
N VAL A 15 -21.74 22.65 21.85
CA VAL A 15 -21.48 21.29 21.39
C VAL A 15 -20.53 21.41 20.20
N ILE A 16 -19.24 21.18 20.42
CA ILE A 16 -18.25 21.08 19.35
C ILE A 16 -18.52 19.75 18.64
N LEU A 17 -19.29 19.79 17.55
CA LEU A 17 -19.36 18.71 16.58
C LEU A 17 -17.99 18.61 15.90
N SER A 18 -17.09 17.82 16.47
CA SER A 18 -15.91 17.36 15.74
C SER A 18 -16.41 16.42 14.64
N ALA A 19 -16.45 16.91 13.40
CA ALA A 19 -16.56 16.04 12.24
C ALA A 19 -15.37 15.06 12.28
N PRO A 20 -15.58 13.75 12.03
CA PRO A 20 -14.46 12.85 11.85
C PRO A 20 -13.70 13.30 10.60
N ASP A 21 -12.39 13.50 10.74
CA ASP A 21 -11.51 13.66 9.59
C ASP A 21 -11.67 12.44 8.69
N ALA A 22 -12.41 12.61 7.60
CA ALA A 22 -12.46 11.65 6.51
C ALA A 22 -11.09 11.71 5.82
N GLN A 23 -10.10 11.03 6.39
CA GLN A 23 -8.84 10.76 5.73
C GLN A 23 -9.15 9.81 4.57
N ALA A 24 -9.31 10.39 3.39
CA ALA A 24 -9.43 9.65 2.16
C ALA A 24 -8.24 8.68 2.04
N ARG A 25 -8.55 7.44 1.68
CA ARG A 25 -7.54 6.38 1.57
C ARG A 25 -6.79 6.58 0.26
N SER A 26 -5.51 6.21 0.24
CA SER A 26 -4.59 6.34 -0.91
C SER A 26 -5.01 5.60 -2.20
N GLY A 27 -6.18 4.96 -2.23
CA GLY A 27 -6.75 4.27 -3.41
C GLY A 27 -7.86 5.02 -4.15
N ASP A 28 -8.33 6.17 -3.64
CA ASP A 28 -9.43 6.94 -4.25
C ASP A 28 -8.94 7.99 -5.26
N TYR A 29 -7.62 8.10 -5.45
CA TYR A 29 -6.96 9.12 -6.26
C TYR A 29 -6.12 8.50 -7.39
N PRO A 30 -5.96 9.22 -8.52
CA PRO A 30 -4.99 8.86 -9.55
C PRO A 30 -3.60 8.68 -8.94
N GLN A 31 -2.93 7.60 -9.28
CA GLN A 31 -1.60 7.35 -8.75
C GLN A 31 -0.58 8.22 -9.49
N GLY A 32 0.40 8.78 -8.77
CA GLY A 32 1.49 9.56 -9.35
C GLY A 32 2.38 10.22 -8.29
N SER A 33 3.55 10.72 -8.68
CA SER A 33 4.53 11.35 -7.75
C SER A 33 3.99 12.59 -7.08
N TYR A 34 3.03 13.25 -7.71
CA TYR A 34 2.40 14.41 -7.10
C TYR A 34 1.85 14.08 -5.71
N LEU A 35 1.53 12.82 -5.37
CA LEU A 35 1.10 12.41 -4.03
C LEU A 35 2.19 12.52 -2.94
N GLU A 36 3.48 12.54 -3.32
CA GLU A 36 4.60 12.67 -2.38
C GLU A 36 4.84 14.12 -1.95
N GLU A 37 4.45 15.09 -2.79
CA GLU A 37 4.76 16.50 -2.63
C GLU A 37 3.51 17.39 -2.49
N CYS A 38 2.40 17.00 -3.11
CA CYS A 38 1.15 17.76 -3.13
C CYS A 38 0.21 17.31 -2.00
N ARG A 39 -0.69 18.22 -1.62
CA ARG A 39 -1.67 18.00 -0.54
C ARG A 39 -3.08 18.40 -0.97
N ASN A 40 -4.05 18.18 -0.09
CA ASN A 40 -5.46 18.52 -0.30
C ASN A 40 -6.01 17.91 -1.61
N VAL A 41 -5.57 16.68 -1.91
CA VAL A 41 -5.90 15.98 -3.15
C VAL A 41 -7.39 15.60 -3.14
N GLN A 42 -8.09 15.97 -4.21
CA GLN A 42 -9.51 15.73 -4.39
C GLN A 42 -9.76 15.24 -5.82
N VAL A 43 -10.71 14.34 -5.98
CA VAL A 43 -11.20 13.90 -7.29
C VAL A 43 -12.67 14.25 -7.40
N ASP A 44 -13.10 14.66 -8.58
CA ASP A 44 -14.52 14.86 -8.85
C ASP A 44 -15.11 13.55 -9.44
N PRO A 45 -15.95 12.81 -8.68
CA PRO A 45 -16.54 11.56 -9.14
C PRO A 45 -17.72 11.76 -10.11
N PHE A 46 -18.23 12.98 -10.30
CA PHE A 46 -19.45 13.23 -11.07
C PHE A 46 -19.21 13.28 -12.59
N TRP A 47 -17.99 13.54 -13.03
CA TRP A 47 -17.64 13.64 -14.46
C TRP A 47 -16.89 12.42 -14.95
N VAL A 48 -17.59 11.29 -15.09
CA VAL A 48 -17.02 10.03 -15.65
C VAL A 48 -16.44 10.24 -17.06
N GLN A 49 -16.97 11.21 -17.81
CA GLN A 49 -16.47 11.60 -19.14
C GLN A 49 -15.28 12.56 -19.10
N ASP A 50 -15.03 13.22 -17.97
CA ASP A 50 -13.95 14.19 -17.81
C ASP A 50 -13.36 14.15 -16.39
N PRO A 51 -12.66 13.05 -16.03
CA PRO A 51 -12.20 12.86 -14.68
C PRO A 51 -11.11 13.87 -14.32
N GLN A 52 -11.37 14.68 -13.29
CA GLN A 52 -10.46 15.72 -12.81
C GLN A 52 -9.87 15.33 -11.46
N VAL A 53 -8.57 15.59 -11.30
CA VAL A 53 -7.91 15.61 -10.00
C VAL A 53 -7.48 17.04 -9.67
N TYR A 54 -7.74 17.46 -8.44
CA TYR A 54 -7.37 18.75 -7.88
C TYR A 54 -6.36 18.52 -6.76
N ALA A 55 -5.34 19.37 -6.67
CA ALA A 55 -4.37 19.33 -5.58
C ALA A 55 -3.74 20.70 -5.33
N GLU A 56 -3.08 20.85 -4.19
CA GLU A 56 -2.13 21.92 -3.93
C GLU A 56 -0.71 21.40 -4.04
N CYS A 57 0.07 21.90 -5.00
CA CYS A 57 1.44 21.45 -5.25
C CYS A 57 2.45 22.59 -5.02
N PRO A 58 3.63 22.31 -4.43
CA PRO A 58 4.67 23.33 -4.25
C PRO A 58 5.34 23.68 -5.58
N ASP A 59 5.56 24.97 -5.84
CA ASP A 59 6.46 25.45 -6.89
C ASP A 59 7.93 25.40 -6.44
N ASN A 60 8.89 25.61 -7.35
CA ASN A 60 10.33 25.57 -7.04
C ASN A 60 10.78 26.68 -6.06
N ARG A 61 9.89 27.64 -5.74
CA ARG A 61 10.11 28.67 -4.71
C ARG A 61 9.39 28.33 -3.40
N GLY A 62 8.86 27.11 -3.26
CA GLY A 62 8.15 26.60 -2.10
C GLY A 62 6.73 27.14 -1.93
N ARG A 63 6.17 27.84 -2.93
CA ARG A 63 4.80 28.37 -2.83
C ARG A 63 3.80 27.32 -3.29
N TRP A 64 2.77 27.12 -2.49
CA TRP A 64 1.68 26.20 -2.81
C TRP A 64 0.78 26.77 -3.91
N ARG A 65 0.52 25.98 -4.94
CA ARG A 65 -0.31 26.32 -6.08
C ARG A 65 -1.46 25.33 -6.17
N SER A 66 -2.68 25.86 -6.15
CA SER A 66 -3.88 25.08 -6.47
C SER A 66 -3.87 24.77 -7.97
N THR A 67 -3.98 23.50 -8.31
CA THR A 67 -3.86 23.01 -9.69
C THR A 67 -4.84 21.86 -9.92
N ALA A 68 -5.23 21.67 -11.18
CA ALA A 68 -6.15 20.63 -11.60
C ALA A 68 -5.64 19.97 -12.88
N LEU A 69 -5.89 18.67 -13.04
CA LEU A 69 -5.52 17.90 -14.22
C LEU A 69 -6.63 16.93 -14.61
N ASN A 70 -6.98 16.96 -15.89
CA ASN A 70 -7.70 15.88 -16.53
C ASN A 70 -6.75 14.72 -16.76
N TYR A 71 -6.96 13.61 -16.05
CA TYR A 71 -6.04 12.48 -16.12
C TYR A 71 -6.52 11.36 -17.04
N ARG A 72 -7.64 11.54 -17.78
CA ARG A 72 -8.19 10.53 -18.71
C ARG A 72 -7.16 10.05 -19.74
N GLY A 73 -6.30 10.97 -20.19
CA GLY A 73 -5.28 10.72 -21.21
C GLY A 73 -3.88 10.44 -20.66
N CYS A 74 -3.67 10.46 -19.34
CA CYS A 74 -2.35 10.18 -18.78
C CYS A 74 -2.03 8.69 -18.98
N ARG A 75 -0.99 8.40 -19.78
CA ARG A 75 -0.47 7.05 -20.02
C ARG A 75 0.74 6.71 -19.12
N GLY A 76 1.04 7.59 -18.18
CA GLY A 76 2.19 7.51 -17.30
C GLY A 76 1.94 8.34 -16.05
N ASP A 77 3.03 8.68 -15.38
CA ASP A 77 3.02 9.33 -14.09
C ASP A 77 2.36 10.72 -14.10
N ILE A 78 1.62 11.04 -13.05
CA ILE A 78 1.17 12.40 -12.77
C ILE A 78 2.21 13.07 -11.89
N VAL A 79 2.83 14.13 -12.41
CA VAL A 79 3.94 14.84 -11.77
C VAL A 79 3.51 16.22 -11.28
N ASN A 80 4.18 16.70 -10.24
CA ASN A 80 4.24 18.12 -9.94
C ASN A 80 5.31 18.77 -10.83
N ASP A 81 4.89 19.55 -11.81
CA ASP A 81 5.76 20.35 -12.67
C ASP A 81 5.75 21.82 -12.19
N ASN A 82 6.62 22.13 -11.24
CA ASN A 82 6.81 23.48 -10.70
C ASN A 82 5.49 24.14 -10.22
N GLY A 83 4.69 23.40 -9.44
CA GLY A 83 3.40 23.85 -8.90
C GLY A 83 2.20 23.56 -9.82
N ARG A 84 2.38 22.81 -10.91
CA ARG A 84 1.31 22.42 -11.83
C ARG A 84 1.26 20.91 -12.01
N LEU A 85 0.08 20.30 -11.90
CA LEU A 85 -0.08 18.90 -12.25
C LEU A 85 0.07 18.69 -13.76
N ALA A 86 0.87 17.70 -14.15
CA ALA A 86 1.07 17.33 -15.55
C ALA A 86 1.12 15.81 -15.72
N CYS A 87 0.65 15.29 -16.86
CA CYS A 87 0.98 13.94 -17.26
C CYS A 87 2.44 13.93 -17.76
N ARG A 88 3.24 12.95 -17.33
CA ARG A 88 4.50 12.60 -17.96
C ARG A 88 4.36 11.22 -18.59
N SER A 89 4.63 11.11 -19.88
CA SER A 89 4.62 9.81 -20.55
C SER A 89 5.79 8.98 -20.01
N GLY A 90 5.57 7.70 -19.73
CA GLY A 90 6.68 6.76 -19.50
C GLY A 90 7.56 6.55 -20.75
N TYR A 91 7.14 7.12 -21.88
CA TYR A 91 7.88 7.18 -23.14
C TYR A 91 7.81 8.61 -23.67
N ASP A 92 8.44 9.56 -22.99
CA ASP A 92 8.93 10.72 -23.72
C ASP A 92 10.07 10.20 -24.60
N ARG A 93 9.83 10.14 -25.91
CA ARG A 93 10.89 9.88 -26.89
C ARG A 93 12.02 10.88 -26.61
N PRO A 94 13.29 10.45 -26.59
CA PRO A 94 14.38 11.41 -26.59
C PRO A 94 14.29 12.18 -27.90
N ASP A 95 13.96 13.46 -27.82
CA ASP A 95 14.38 14.40 -28.85
C ASP A 95 15.91 14.36 -28.81
N TRP A 96 16.48 13.94 -29.94
CA TRP A 96 17.91 13.97 -30.18
C TRP A 96 18.27 15.43 -30.44
N ASP A 97 18.76 16.12 -29.42
CA ASP A 97 19.63 17.28 -29.61
C ASP A 97 20.69 17.29 -28.50
N ASP A 98 21.92 17.47 -28.96
CA ASP A 98 23.20 17.28 -28.29
C ASP A 98 23.51 18.30 -27.17
N ASP A 99 24.62 18.00 -26.47
CA ASP A 99 25.54 18.91 -25.77
C ASP A 99 25.69 18.76 -24.23
N ASP A 100 26.83 18.15 -23.90
CA ASP A 100 27.79 18.47 -22.84
C ASP A 100 27.55 18.23 -21.33
N ASP A 101 28.58 17.58 -20.78
CA ASP A 101 29.20 17.73 -19.47
C ASP A 101 28.89 16.73 -18.34
N HIS A 102 29.96 16.41 -17.61
CA HIS A 102 30.16 15.22 -16.79
C HIS A 102 29.32 15.19 -15.50
N GLY A 103 28.58 14.10 -15.27
CA GLY A 103 28.15 13.72 -13.91
C GLY A 103 26.86 12.90 -13.82
N ARG A 104 27.01 11.58 -13.69
CA ARG A 104 25.99 10.59 -13.29
C ARG A 104 24.64 10.73 -14.02
N ARG A 105 24.49 9.96 -15.10
CA ARG A 105 23.22 9.77 -15.83
C ARG A 105 22.16 9.15 -14.91
N GLY A 106 21.47 10.00 -14.16
CA GLY A 106 20.33 9.62 -13.34
C GLY A 106 19.12 9.38 -14.23
N TYR A 107 19.03 8.21 -14.85
CA TYR A 107 17.72 7.70 -15.24
C TYR A 107 16.88 7.62 -13.96
N ARG A 108 15.70 8.23 -13.97
CA ARG A 108 14.77 8.17 -12.83
C ARG A 108 14.33 6.71 -12.70
N LEU A 109 14.91 6.00 -11.71
CA LEU A 109 14.63 4.59 -11.47
C LEU A 109 13.11 4.36 -11.32
N PRO A 110 12.57 3.19 -11.74
CA PRO A 110 11.14 2.91 -11.63
C PRO A 110 10.66 3.06 -10.18
N ARG A 111 9.40 3.41 -9.99
CA ARG A 111 8.76 3.42 -8.66
C ARG A 111 8.32 2.01 -8.28
N GLY A 112 7.85 1.83 -7.05
CA GLY A 112 7.27 0.56 -6.58
C GLY A 112 8.05 -0.11 -5.47
N SER A 113 7.54 -1.25 -5.00
CA SER A 113 8.04 -1.93 -3.79
C SER A 113 9.44 -2.51 -3.93
N TRP A 114 10.00 -2.59 -5.14
CA TRP A 114 11.38 -3.05 -5.33
C TRP A 114 12.39 -2.26 -4.47
N ARG A 115 12.11 -0.97 -4.20
CA ARG A 115 12.94 -0.06 -3.39
C ARG A 115 13.01 -0.44 -1.92
N GLU A 116 12.06 -1.24 -1.44
CA GLU A 116 12.01 -1.70 -0.04
C GLU A 116 13.03 -2.83 0.21
N TYR A 117 13.35 -3.62 -0.82
CA TYR A 117 14.14 -4.85 -0.68
C TYR A 117 15.44 -4.86 -1.47
N CYS A 118 15.49 -4.20 -2.62
CA CYS A 118 16.62 -4.21 -3.52
C CYS A 118 17.46 -2.93 -3.44
N VAL A 119 18.70 -3.02 -3.88
CA VAL A 119 19.69 -1.93 -3.91
C VAL A 119 20.35 -1.84 -5.28
N ASP A 120 21.10 -0.76 -5.54
CA ASP A 120 21.85 -0.54 -6.79
C ASP A 120 21.00 -0.75 -8.06
N GLY A 121 19.83 -0.10 -8.09
CA GLY A 121 18.98 -0.07 -9.27
C GLY A 121 19.64 0.72 -10.41
N ASP A 122 19.59 0.17 -11.61
CA ASP A 122 20.14 0.76 -12.83
C ASP A 122 19.21 0.50 -14.01
N VAL A 123 19.14 1.44 -14.95
CA VAL A 123 18.31 1.31 -16.15
C VAL A 123 19.22 1.43 -17.37
N ASP A 124 19.28 0.35 -18.16
CA ASP A 124 19.93 0.32 -19.46
C ASP A 124 18.86 0.19 -20.56
N GLY A 125 18.58 1.30 -21.25
CA GLY A 125 17.52 1.37 -22.25
C GLY A 125 16.14 1.10 -21.63
N SER A 126 15.52 -0.04 -21.99
CA SER A 126 14.25 -0.48 -21.40
C SER A 126 14.40 -1.52 -20.30
N VAL A 127 15.62 -1.98 -20.02
CA VAL A 127 15.88 -3.00 -19.00
C VAL A 127 16.22 -2.31 -17.70
N PHE A 128 15.36 -2.48 -16.71
CA PHE A 128 15.67 -2.14 -15.33
C PHE A 128 16.31 -3.34 -14.65
N SER A 129 17.42 -3.12 -13.95
CA SER A 129 18.06 -4.12 -13.11
C SER A 129 18.30 -3.60 -11.70
N ALA A 130 18.28 -4.48 -10.71
CA ALA A 130 18.60 -4.15 -9.32
C ALA A 130 19.18 -5.37 -8.60
N ARG A 131 19.98 -5.15 -7.56
CA ARG A 131 20.46 -6.22 -6.68
C ARG A 131 19.45 -6.50 -5.57
N CYS A 132 18.87 -7.69 -5.57
CA CYS A 132 17.81 -8.10 -4.65
C CYS A 132 18.20 -9.35 -3.84
N PRO A 133 17.70 -9.52 -2.60
CA PRO A 133 18.07 -10.64 -1.74
C PRO A 133 17.36 -11.95 -2.14
N ASP A 134 18.13 -13.01 -2.41
CA ASP A 134 17.59 -14.36 -2.61
C ASP A 134 17.03 -14.97 -1.31
N ARG A 135 16.43 -16.16 -1.38
CA ARG A 135 15.87 -16.87 -0.20
C ARG A 135 16.87 -17.16 0.92
N TYR A 136 18.17 -17.00 0.67
CA TYR A 136 19.26 -17.19 1.61
C TYR A 136 19.89 -15.86 2.05
N GLY A 137 19.28 -14.73 1.68
CA GLY A 137 19.76 -13.38 2.01
C GLY A 137 20.93 -12.90 1.16
N ARG A 138 21.30 -13.61 0.09
CA ARG A 138 22.40 -13.19 -0.80
C ARG A 138 21.85 -12.31 -1.91
N TYR A 139 22.49 -11.18 -2.15
CA TYR A 139 22.08 -10.25 -3.19
C TYR A 139 22.44 -10.76 -4.58
N ARG A 140 21.45 -10.83 -5.48
CA ARG A 140 21.59 -11.20 -6.89
C ARG A 140 20.99 -10.10 -7.77
N THR A 141 21.57 -9.90 -8.95
CA THR A 141 21.04 -8.93 -9.91
C THR A 141 19.87 -9.54 -10.64
N GLU A 142 18.70 -8.94 -10.47
CA GLU A 142 17.48 -9.27 -11.18
C GLU A 142 17.18 -8.17 -12.21
N SER A 143 16.51 -8.54 -13.30
CA SER A 143 16.21 -7.61 -14.40
C SER A 143 14.80 -7.78 -14.95
N ILE A 144 14.18 -6.67 -15.35
CA ILE A 144 12.86 -6.62 -15.97
C ILE A 144 12.83 -5.64 -17.14
N ASP A 145 12.08 -5.96 -18.18
CA ASP A 145 11.83 -5.05 -19.29
C ASP A 145 10.66 -4.11 -18.95
N LEU A 146 10.97 -2.83 -18.71
CA LEU A 146 10.02 -1.79 -18.34
C LEU A 146 8.91 -1.57 -19.37
N ARG A 147 9.11 -2.04 -20.61
CA ARG A 147 8.04 -2.00 -21.62
C ARG A 147 6.82 -2.81 -21.22
N GLN A 148 7.03 -3.87 -20.46
CA GLN A 148 5.99 -4.74 -19.93
C GLN A 148 5.18 -4.06 -18.83
N CYS A 149 5.76 -3.05 -18.18
CA CYS A 149 5.12 -2.35 -17.06
C CYS A 149 4.22 -1.21 -17.53
N HIS A 150 4.25 -0.83 -18.82
CA HIS A 150 3.45 0.26 -19.38
C HIS A 150 3.55 1.58 -18.58
N GLY A 151 4.73 1.87 -18.01
CA GLY A 151 4.97 3.02 -17.13
C GLY A 151 4.50 2.84 -15.67
N GLY A 152 3.99 1.65 -15.33
CA GLY A 152 3.62 1.25 -13.98
C GLY A 152 4.82 0.97 -13.08
N PRO A 153 4.61 0.95 -11.75
CA PRO A 153 5.66 0.63 -10.80
C PRO A 153 6.23 -0.79 -10.96
N VAL A 154 7.39 -1.03 -10.37
CA VAL A 154 8.10 -2.32 -10.33
C VAL A 154 8.12 -2.81 -8.88
N GLY A 155 7.89 -4.09 -8.68
CA GLY A 155 7.96 -4.75 -7.39
C GLY A 155 9.06 -5.79 -7.35
N TYR A 156 9.39 -6.23 -6.14
CA TYR A 156 10.26 -7.38 -5.93
C TYR A 156 9.56 -8.43 -5.07
N ALA A 157 9.50 -9.66 -5.56
CA ALA A 157 8.93 -10.77 -4.80
C ALA A 157 9.53 -12.11 -5.22
N ARG A 158 9.83 -12.97 -4.24
CA ARG A 158 10.27 -14.37 -4.44
C ARG A 158 11.52 -14.57 -5.29
N GLY A 159 12.39 -13.57 -5.39
CA GLY A 159 13.59 -13.66 -6.22
C GLY A 159 13.49 -12.96 -7.56
N ASP A 160 12.34 -12.36 -7.91
CA ASP A 160 12.14 -11.76 -9.23
C ASP A 160 11.59 -10.33 -9.13
N LEU A 161 12.00 -9.47 -10.07
CA LEU A 161 11.37 -8.18 -10.33
C LEU A 161 10.11 -8.39 -11.18
N PHE A 162 9.03 -7.66 -10.87
CA PHE A 162 7.76 -7.75 -11.59
C PHE A 162 7.12 -6.37 -11.77
N CYS A 163 6.21 -6.21 -12.72
CA CYS A 163 5.45 -4.96 -12.88
C CYS A 163 4.28 -4.93 -11.86
N GLU A 164 4.25 -3.91 -11.01
CA GLU A 164 3.14 -3.59 -10.14
C GLU A 164 2.07 -2.87 -10.95
N GLU A 165 1.01 -3.58 -11.34
CA GLU A 165 -0.09 -2.95 -12.08
C GLU A 165 -0.85 -1.93 -11.22
N GLY A 166 -0.99 -0.71 -11.75
CA GLY A 166 -1.83 0.35 -11.19
C GLY A 166 -3.25 0.34 -11.77
N GLY A 167 -4.24 -0.04 -10.96
CA GLY A 167 -5.67 0.21 -11.22
C GLY A 167 -6.62 -0.84 -10.62
N PRO A 168 -7.80 -0.45 -10.06
CA PRO A 168 -8.69 -1.35 -9.35
C PRO A 168 -9.36 -2.34 -10.31
N SER A 169 -9.54 -3.58 -9.87
CA SER A 169 -10.18 -4.72 -10.58
C SER A 169 -9.33 -5.46 -11.61
N TYR A 170 -8.19 -6.03 -11.19
CA TYR A 170 -7.86 -7.40 -11.60
C TYR A 170 -7.85 -8.31 -10.37
N PRO A 171 -8.43 -9.52 -10.44
CA PRO A 171 -8.33 -10.49 -9.36
C PRO A 171 -6.85 -10.69 -9.07
N ARG A 172 -6.42 -10.36 -7.85
CA ARG A 172 -5.11 -10.71 -7.29
C ARG A 172 -4.82 -12.14 -7.76
N PRO A 173 -3.88 -12.38 -8.71
CA PRO A 173 -3.51 -13.75 -9.06
C PRO A 173 -3.11 -14.39 -7.74
N PRO A 174 -3.66 -15.57 -7.39
CA PRO A 174 -3.58 -16.10 -6.04
C PRO A 174 -2.13 -16.02 -5.63
N GLN A 175 -1.89 -15.13 -4.66
CA GLN A 175 -0.57 -15.05 -4.07
C GLN A 175 -0.34 -16.45 -3.56
N ARG A 176 0.50 -17.24 -4.23
CA ARG A 176 1.06 -18.47 -3.66
C ARG A 176 2.00 -18.12 -2.51
N ARG A 177 1.58 -17.20 -1.66
CA ARG A 177 1.98 -17.02 -0.28
C ARG A 177 1.03 -17.97 0.41
N GLY A 178 1.57 -19.04 0.96
CA GLY A 178 0.69 -20.07 1.48
C GLY A 178 -0.25 -19.52 2.54
N SER A 179 -1.27 -20.31 2.80
CA SER A 179 -2.40 -19.98 3.66
C SER A 179 -2.36 -20.84 4.91
N ILE A 180 -3.04 -20.37 5.94
CA ILE A 180 -3.43 -21.17 7.09
C ILE A 180 -4.94 -21.39 7.06
N THR A 181 -5.38 -22.64 7.20
CA THR A 181 -6.79 -22.96 7.45
C THR A 181 -6.92 -23.34 8.92
N LEU A 182 -7.75 -22.62 9.68
CA LEU A 182 -8.07 -22.91 11.08
C LEU A 182 -9.30 -23.81 11.14
N TYR A 183 -9.29 -24.80 12.03
CA TYR A 183 -10.37 -25.76 12.26
C TYR A 183 -10.78 -25.74 13.73
N ASP A 184 -12.07 -25.90 14.03
CA ASP A 184 -12.61 -25.88 15.40
C ASP A 184 -12.66 -27.26 16.08
N TYR A 185 -12.08 -28.28 15.44
CA TYR A 185 -11.77 -29.58 16.06
C TYR A 185 -10.35 -30.04 15.70
N TYR A 186 -9.89 -31.07 16.42
CA TYR A 186 -8.66 -31.79 16.11
C TYR A 186 -8.68 -32.42 14.72
N ASP A 187 -7.48 -32.67 14.20
CA ASP A 187 -7.22 -33.40 12.96
C ASP A 187 -7.96 -32.81 11.75
N TYR A 188 -8.05 -31.48 11.72
CA TYR A 188 -8.59 -30.69 10.62
C TYR A 188 -10.07 -30.95 10.35
N ARG A 189 -10.86 -31.09 11.41
CA ARG A 189 -12.30 -31.38 11.35
C ARG A 189 -13.15 -30.18 11.77
N GLY A 190 -14.43 -30.25 11.45
CA GLY A 190 -15.43 -29.27 11.86
C GLY A 190 -15.50 -28.04 10.95
N SER A 191 -15.99 -26.93 11.52
CA SER A 191 -16.01 -25.65 10.83
C SER A 191 -14.57 -25.20 10.60
N ASN A 192 -14.36 -24.48 9.50
CA ASN A 192 -13.04 -23.99 9.19
C ASN A 192 -13.08 -22.62 8.54
N VAL A 193 -11.97 -21.91 8.64
CA VAL A 193 -11.73 -20.68 7.89
C VAL A 193 -10.34 -20.71 7.28
N ARG A 194 -10.26 -20.37 6.00
CA ARG A 194 -9.01 -20.18 5.28
C ARG A 194 -8.56 -18.72 5.36
N ILE A 195 -7.32 -18.50 5.75
CA ILE A 195 -6.69 -17.19 5.89
C ILE A 195 -5.46 -17.14 4.99
N GLU A 196 -5.41 -16.15 4.10
CA GLU A 196 -4.36 -15.99 3.07
C GLU A 196 -3.44 -14.80 3.32
N GLY A 197 -3.58 -14.15 4.47
CA GLY A 197 -2.73 -13.04 4.90
C GLY A 197 -2.98 -12.68 6.36
N ASP A 198 -2.38 -11.59 6.80
CA ASP A 198 -2.43 -11.16 8.19
C ASP A 198 -3.85 -10.81 8.64
N ARG A 199 -4.18 -11.22 9.86
CA ARG A 199 -5.44 -11.00 10.54
C ARG A 199 -5.15 -10.57 11.98
N PRO A 200 -5.12 -9.26 12.24
CA PRO A 200 -4.88 -8.74 13.59
C PRO A 200 -6.06 -8.99 14.52
N ASN A 201 -7.26 -9.31 14.03
CA ASN A 201 -8.37 -9.72 14.87
C ASN A 201 -9.24 -10.73 14.13
N LEU A 202 -9.63 -11.82 14.81
CA LEU A 202 -10.50 -12.89 14.29
C LEU A 202 -11.96 -12.73 14.72
N ASP A 203 -12.32 -11.66 15.40
CA ASP A 203 -13.70 -11.36 15.80
C ASP A 203 -14.66 -11.40 14.60
N GLY A 204 -15.82 -12.03 14.80
CA GLY A 204 -16.82 -12.24 13.75
C GLY A 204 -16.43 -13.28 12.69
N LEU A 205 -15.26 -13.91 12.81
CA LEU A 205 -14.78 -14.92 11.87
C LEU A 205 -14.54 -16.27 12.55
N PHE A 206 -13.51 -16.36 13.40
CA PHE A 206 -13.05 -17.62 14.00
C PHE A 206 -12.30 -17.43 15.33
N ASN A 207 -12.61 -16.34 16.02
CA ASN A 207 -12.04 -16.01 17.33
C ASN A 207 -12.32 -17.12 18.35
N ASP A 208 -11.31 -17.47 19.15
CA ASP A 208 -11.41 -18.40 20.29
C ASP A 208 -12.01 -19.78 19.96
N ARG A 209 -11.70 -20.28 18.77
CA ARG A 209 -12.24 -21.55 18.28
C ARG A 209 -11.21 -22.53 17.75
N ALA A 210 -10.07 -22.04 17.27
CA ALA A 210 -9.14 -22.88 16.53
C ALA A 210 -8.49 -23.95 17.41
N ASP A 211 -8.64 -25.21 17.01
CA ASP A 211 -8.07 -26.40 17.65
C ASP A 211 -7.02 -27.12 16.80
N SER A 212 -7.09 -27.01 15.47
CA SER A 212 -6.06 -27.51 14.55
C SER A 212 -5.93 -26.63 13.33
N VAL A 213 -4.80 -26.74 12.62
CA VAL A 213 -4.48 -25.89 11.46
C VAL A 213 -3.86 -26.66 10.31
N GLN A 214 -4.25 -26.35 9.08
CA GLN A 214 -3.56 -26.80 7.87
C GLN A 214 -2.79 -25.66 7.22
N ILE A 215 -1.52 -25.90 6.91
CA ILE A 215 -0.64 -24.95 6.24
C ILE A 215 -0.46 -25.37 4.78
N THR A 216 -0.88 -24.52 3.85
CA THR A 216 -0.57 -24.67 2.42
C THR A 216 0.74 -23.96 2.05
N GLY A 217 1.31 -23.18 2.98
CA GLY A 217 2.66 -22.63 2.92
C GLY A 217 2.83 -21.37 3.80
N GLY A 218 4.08 -20.95 3.96
CA GLY A 218 4.48 -19.86 4.83
C GLY A 218 4.64 -20.27 6.30
N VAL A 219 5.25 -19.40 7.09
CA VAL A 219 5.38 -19.55 8.55
C VAL A 219 4.42 -18.60 9.24
N TRP A 220 3.61 -19.11 10.17
CA TRP A 220 2.52 -18.36 10.77
C TRP A 220 2.70 -18.18 12.27
N GLN A 221 2.48 -16.96 12.78
CA GLN A 221 2.32 -16.68 14.20
C GLN A 221 0.85 -16.65 14.55
N LEU A 222 0.44 -17.39 15.57
CA LEU A 222 -0.90 -17.39 16.13
C LEU A 222 -0.82 -16.91 17.58
N CYS A 223 -1.68 -15.97 17.95
CA CYS A 223 -1.67 -15.32 19.26
C CYS A 223 -3.04 -15.35 19.93
N THR A 224 -3.05 -15.40 21.27
CA THR A 224 -4.29 -15.47 22.04
C THR A 224 -5.08 -14.18 22.13
N ASP A 225 -4.45 -13.05 21.80
CA ASP A 225 -5.11 -11.76 21.86
C ASP A 225 -5.06 -11.10 20.48
N SER A 226 -5.90 -10.09 20.29
CA SER A 226 -5.89 -9.27 19.09
C SER A 226 -4.59 -8.46 18.96
N HIS A 227 -4.27 -8.10 17.72
CA HIS A 227 -3.09 -7.39 17.27
C HIS A 227 -1.77 -8.10 17.62
N TYR A 228 -1.77 -9.44 17.55
CA TYR A 228 -0.58 -10.28 17.76
C TYR A 228 0.00 -10.18 19.17
N ARG A 229 -0.87 -10.09 20.17
CA ARG A 229 -0.53 -9.93 21.59
C ARG A 229 -0.88 -11.17 22.41
N GLY A 230 -0.48 -11.16 23.68
CA GLY A 230 -0.72 -12.26 24.60
C GLY A 230 0.23 -13.43 24.36
N SER A 231 -0.30 -14.65 24.49
CA SER A 231 0.48 -15.87 24.26
C SER A 231 0.53 -16.21 22.78
N CYS A 232 1.74 -16.17 22.21
CA CYS A 232 1.94 -16.53 20.81
C CYS A 232 2.70 -17.85 20.64
N VAL A 233 2.46 -18.50 19.50
CA VAL A 233 3.22 -19.64 18.96
C VAL A 233 3.48 -19.44 17.48
N THR A 234 4.56 -20.03 16.98
CA THR A 234 4.90 -20.08 15.55
C THR A 234 4.61 -21.48 15.02
N ILE A 235 3.98 -21.55 13.85
CA ILE A 235 3.51 -22.76 13.19
C ILE A 235 3.98 -22.73 11.75
N ASP A 236 4.75 -23.72 11.34
CA ASP A 236 5.36 -23.87 10.00
C ASP A 236 4.86 -25.12 9.26
N GLY A 237 3.96 -25.89 9.88
CA GLY A 237 3.35 -27.09 9.31
C GLY A 237 1.95 -27.36 9.84
N SER A 238 1.21 -28.21 9.13
CA SER A 238 -0.12 -28.65 9.55
C SER A 238 -0.05 -29.47 10.84
N GLN A 239 -0.80 -29.08 11.86
CA GLN A 239 -0.81 -29.75 13.16
C GLN A 239 -2.04 -29.41 14.01
N ASN A 240 -2.26 -30.19 15.07
CA ASN A 240 -3.13 -29.80 16.18
C ASN A 240 -2.46 -28.70 17.00
N LEU A 241 -3.24 -27.70 17.42
CA LEU A 241 -2.66 -26.56 18.12
C LEU A 241 -2.19 -26.94 19.53
N PRO A 242 -1.05 -26.41 19.98
CA PRO A 242 -0.56 -26.63 21.33
C PRO A 242 -1.51 -25.99 22.34
N SER A 243 -1.62 -26.59 23.53
CA SER A 243 -2.54 -26.17 24.61
C SER A 243 -2.42 -24.69 24.99
N LYS A 244 -1.26 -24.07 24.74
CA LYS A 244 -1.00 -22.65 24.98
C LYS A 244 -1.95 -21.72 24.22
N VAL A 245 -2.32 -22.07 22.99
CA VAL A 245 -3.17 -21.22 22.11
C VAL A 245 -4.43 -21.91 21.62
N ARG A 246 -4.54 -23.23 21.81
CA ARG A 246 -5.68 -24.05 21.40
C ARG A 246 -7.00 -23.52 22.00
N GLY A 247 -8.02 -23.39 21.16
CA GLY A 247 -9.34 -22.84 21.52
C GLY A 247 -9.32 -21.36 21.91
N ARG A 248 -8.23 -20.65 21.66
CA ARG A 248 -8.01 -19.28 22.18
C ARG A 248 -7.35 -18.35 21.17
N VAL A 249 -7.28 -18.74 19.89
CA VAL A 249 -6.59 -17.93 18.88
C VAL A 249 -7.46 -16.73 18.50
N SER A 250 -6.89 -15.53 18.60
CA SER A 250 -7.57 -14.26 18.30
C SER A 250 -6.88 -13.41 17.23
N SER A 251 -5.64 -13.73 16.87
CA SER A 251 -4.96 -13.10 15.74
C SER A 251 -3.92 -14.03 15.09
N VAL A 252 -3.73 -13.87 13.78
CA VAL A 252 -2.75 -14.63 13.00
C VAL A 252 -1.98 -13.74 12.04
N ARG A 253 -0.68 -13.92 11.90
CA ARG A 253 0.12 -13.23 10.86
C ARG A 253 1.15 -14.15 10.26
N ARG A 254 1.56 -13.87 9.03
CA ARG A 254 2.67 -14.54 8.37
C ARG A 254 3.99 -13.88 8.78
N LEU A 255 5.07 -14.67 8.87
CA LEU A 255 6.41 -14.22 9.28
C LEU A 255 7.43 -14.22 8.13
N ASP A 256 7.02 -14.63 6.92
CA ASP A 256 7.85 -14.76 5.71
C ASP A 256 7.23 -14.17 4.43
#